data_AF-A0A4S0VF88-F1
#
_entry.id   AF-A0A4S0VF88-F1
#
_cell.length_a   1.000
_cell.length_b   1.000
_cell.length_c   1.000
_cell.angle_alpha   90.00
_cell.angle_beta   90.00
_cell.angle_gamma   90.00
#
_symmetry.space_group_name_H-M   'P 1'
#
loop_
_entity.id
_entity.type
_entity.pdbx_description
1 polymer ?
#
loop_
_entity_poly.entity_id
_entity_poly.type
_entity_poly.pdbx_seq_one_letter_code
_entity_poly.pdbx_strand_id
1 'polypeptide(L)'
;MSYMNVWTSIAAYINQQIQMIAANGIAPANMLQMFDWEAHANIEEAPALHLIGPASLALDEVTDGIYSATFVIGVGSFNDEGLFVHRRMVDHLFKSLKTGTRLSVFDSQSEQPYSWLKIVDGTAVAPMTKANTRALQFIQAEALVDPMA
;
A
#
# COMPACT_ATOMS: atom_id res chain seq x y z
N MET A 1 -20.05 -0.57 -6.11
CA MET A 1 -18.60 -0.26 -6.20
C MET A 1 -17.88 -1.46 -6.82
N SER A 2 -16.91 -1.26 -7.73
CA SER A 2 -16.14 -2.37 -8.28
C SER A 2 -14.90 -2.65 -7.43
N TYR A 3 -14.70 -3.91 -7.02
CA TYR A 3 -13.48 -4.37 -6.35
C TYR A 3 -12.22 -3.97 -7.13
N MET A 4 -12.26 -4.11 -8.46
CA MET A 4 -11.13 -3.79 -9.34
C MET A 4 -10.79 -2.30 -9.30
N ASN A 5 -11.79 -1.41 -9.23
CA ASN A 5 -11.56 0.04 -9.14
C ASN A 5 -10.82 0.38 -7.84
N VAL A 6 -11.19 -0.25 -6.71
CA VAL A 6 -10.52 -0.03 -5.42
C VAL A 6 -9.11 -0.60 -5.45
N TRP A 7 -8.92 -1.81 -5.98
CA TRP A 7 -7.62 -2.46 -6.08
C TRP A 7 -6.61 -1.66 -6.92
N THR A 8 -6.99 -1.27 -8.14
CA THR A 8 -6.12 -0.48 -9.02
C THR A 8 -5.80 0.88 -8.41
N SER A 9 -6.73 1.47 -7.67
CA SER A 9 -6.52 2.74 -6.97
C SER A 9 -5.51 2.63 -5.83
N ILE A 10 -5.57 1.53 -5.06
CA ILE A 10 -4.57 1.24 -4.03
C ILE A 10 -3.19 1.03 -4.69
N ALA A 11 -3.13 0.29 -5.79
CA ALA A 11 -1.89 0.10 -6.53
C ALA A 11 -1.32 1.43 -7.05
N ALA A 12 -2.17 2.31 -7.60
CA ALA A 12 -1.79 3.65 -8.06
C ALA A 12 -1.27 4.52 -6.91
N TYR A 13 -1.96 4.50 -5.76
CA TYR A 13 -1.51 5.18 -4.55
C TYR A 13 -0.14 4.68 -4.09
N ILE A 14 0.10 3.36 -4.07
CA ILE A 14 1.40 2.81 -3.67
C ILE A 14 2.50 3.24 -4.64
N ASN A 15 2.24 3.21 -5.95
CA ASN A 15 3.16 3.74 -6.94
C ASN A 15 3.50 5.21 -6.67
N GLN A 16 2.51 6.04 -6.33
CA GLN A 16 2.74 7.42 -5.93
C GLN A 16 3.62 7.51 -4.67
N GLN A 17 3.39 6.66 -3.67
CA GLN A 17 4.22 6.65 -2.46
C GLN A 17 5.65 6.20 -2.75
N ILE A 18 5.88 5.25 -3.65
CA ILE A 18 7.22 4.87 -4.11
C ILE A 18 7.96 6.09 -4.69
N GLN A 19 7.29 6.87 -5.54
CA GLN A 19 7.88 8.11 -6.09
C GLN A 19 8.17 9.13 -4.98
N MET A 20 7.28 9.27 -4.00
CA MET A 20 7.49 10.18 -2.87
C MET A 20 8.65 9.75 -1.96
N ILE A 21 8.80 8.45 -1.72
CA ILE A 21 9.93 7.88 -0.95
C ILE A 21 11.25 8.21 -1.63
N ALA A 22 11.30 8.09 -2.97
CA ALA A 22 12.47 8.48 -3.75
C ALA A 22 12.73 9.98 -3.69
N ALA A 23 11.70 10.81 -3.91
CA ALA A 23 11.80 12.27 -3.87
C ALA A 23 12.25 12.80 -2.49
N ASN A 24 11.86 12.12 -1.40
CA ASN A 24 12.23 12.46 -0.04
C ASN A 24 13.62 11.92 0.39
N GLY A 25 14.36 11.28 -0.52
CA GLY A 25 15.69 10.73 -0.23
C GLY A 25 15.68 9.62 0.82
N ILE A 26 14.61 8.82 0.88
CA ILE A 26 14.55 7.64 1.77
C ILE A 26 15.33 6.48 1.14
N ALA A 27 15.08 6.21 -0.14
CA ALA A 27 15.81 5.26 -0.96
C ALA A 27 15.87 5.79 -2.41
N PRO A 28 16.93 5.52 -3.18
CA PRO A 28 16.98 6.00 -4.56
C PRO A 28 15.97 5.25 -5.45
N ALA A 29 15.43 5.93 -6.47
CA ALA A 29 14.35 5.40 -7.30
C ALA A 29 14.70 4.07 -7.99
N ASN A 30 15.96 3.88 -8.40
CA ASN A 30 16.44 2.65 -9.02
C ASN A 30 16.59 1.48 -8.04
N MET A 31 16.42 1.71 -6.75
CA MET A 31 16.43 0.70 -5.69
C MET A 31 15.02 0.39 -5.17
N LEU A 32 13.98 1.00 -5.74
CA LEU A 32 12.59 0.80 -5.36
C LEU A 32 11.82 0.12 -6.49
N GLN A 33 10.97 -0.84 -6.15
CA GLN A 33 10.11 -1.49 -7.12
C GLN A 33 8.74 -1.79 -6.51
N MET A 34 7.70 -1.57 -7.31
CA MET A 34 6.34 -2.04 -7.02
C MET A 34 6.32 -3.57 -7.06
N PHE A 35 5.81 -4.20 -6.01
CA PHE A 35 5.78 -5.67 -5.92
C PHE A 35 4.41 -6.16 -5.45
N ASP A 36 3.76 -6.95 -6.28
CA ASP A 36 2.48 -7.55 -5.94
C ASP A 36 2.69 -8.73 -4.98
N TRP A 37 2.46 -8.50 -3.69
CA TRP A 37 2.64 -9.51 -2.65
C TRP A 37 1.50 -10.55 -2.63
N GLU A 38 0.36 -10.26 -3.24
CA GLU A 38 -0.74 -11.21 -3.36
C GLU A 38 -0.44 -12.25 -4.45
N ALA A 39 0.10 -11.80 -5.59
CA ALA A 39 0.39 -12.68 -6.73
C ALA A 39 1.70 -13.50 -6.58
N HIS A 40 2.65 -13.06 -5.77
CA HIS A 40 3.98 -13.68 -5.67
C HIS A 40 4.14 -14.46 -4.36
N ALA A 41 3.79 -15.74 -4.40
CA ALA A 41 3.94 -16.66 -3.27
C ALA A 41 5.42 -16.98 -2.93
N ASN A 42 6.37 -16.77 -3.86
CA ASN A 42 7.78 -17.11 -3.64
C ASN A 42 8.66 -15.85 -3.43
N ILE A 43 8.95 -15.54 -2.16
CA ILE A 43 9.81 -14.42 -1.78
C ILE A 43 11.29 -14.61 -2.21
N GLU A 44 11.69 -15.84 -2.53
CA GLU A 44 13.06 -16.15 -2.97
C GLU A 44 13.34 -15.66 -4.38
N GLU A 45 12.31 -15.51 -5.21
CA GLU A 45 12.38 -14.98 -6.57
C GLU A 45 12.26 -13.46 -6.61
N ALA A 46 12.04 -12.82 -5.45
CA ALA A 46 11.85 -11.39 -5.36
C ALA A 46 13.16 -10.65 -5.72
N PRO A 47 13.09 -9.57 -6.54
CA PRO A 47 14.29 -8.90 -7.04
C PRO A 47 15.08 -8.23 -5.91
N ALA A 48 16.39 -8.03 -6.15
CA ALA A 48 17.35 -7.45 -5.20
C ALA A 48 17.18 -5.93 -4.97
N LEU A 49 15.94 -5.48 -4.76
CA LEU A 49 15.50 -4.08 -4.60
C LEU A 49 14.63 -3.96 -3.36
N HIS A 50 14.38 -2.73 -2.88
CA HIS A 50 13.34 -2.45 -1.89
C HIS A 50 11.96 -2.56 -2.55
N LEU A 51 11.06 -3.29 -1.92
CA LEU A 51 9.78 -3.68 -2.49
C LEU A 51 8.65 -3.07 -1.69
N ILE A 52 7.70 -2.45 -2.37
CA ILE A 52 6.48 -1.91 -1.77
C ILE A 52 5.32 -2.30 -2.66
N GLY A 53 4.20 -2.74 -2.11
CA GLY A 53 3.05 -3.09 -2.94
C GLY A 53 1.86 -3.65 -2.18
N PRO A 54 0.75 -3.89 -2.90
CA PRO A 54 -0.45 -4.43 -2.29
C PRO A 54 -0.22 -5.89 -1.88
N ALA A 55 -0.84 -6.29 -0.79
CA ALA A 55 -0.77 -7.66 -0.26
C ALA A 55 -2.14 -8.29 -0.01
N SER A 56 -3.17 -7.49 0.17
CA SER A 56 -4.54 -7.94 0.39
C SER A 56 -5.50 -6.76 0.26
N LEU A 57 -6.73 -7.04 -0.16
CA LEU A 57 -7.89 -6.14 -0.10
C LEU A 57 -9.12 -6.97 0.23
N ALA A 58 -9.81 -6.55 1.28
CA ALA A 58 -11.19 -6.92 1.57
C ALA A 58 -12.08 -5.69 1.31
N LEU A 59 -13.24 -5.92 0.69
CA LEU A 59 -14.23 -4.88 0.42
C LEU A 59 -15.58 -5.40 0.89
N ASP A 60 -16.13 -4.77 1.93
CA ASP A 60 -17.38 -5.17 2.56
C ASP A 60 -18.41 -4.05 2.42
N GLU A 61 -19.64 -4.39 2.04
CA GLU A 61 -20.73 -3.42 2.02
C GLU A 61 -21.28 -3.24 3.44
N VAL A 62 -21.21 -2.02 3.96
CA VAL A 62 -21.60 -1.72 5.34
C VAL A 62 -23.09 -1.35 5.39
N THR A 63 -23.55 -0.47 4.50
CA THR A 63 -24.95 -0.03 4.41
C THR A 63 -25.19 0.66 3.07
N ASP A 64 -26.26 0.30 2.35
CA ASP A 64 -26.82 0.99 1.18
C ASP A 64 -25.77 1.67 0.26
N GLY A 65 -24.85 0.89 -0.32
CA GLY A 65 -23.83 1.39 -1.25
C GLY A 65 -22.60 2.06 -0.62
N ILE A 66 -22.53 2.15 0.71
CA ILE A 66 -21.31 2.48 1.45
C ILE A 66 -20.49 1.21 1.64
N TYR A 67 -19.23 1.24 1.23
CA TYR A 67 -18.30 0.12 1.39
C TYR A 67 -17.21 0.46 2.40
N SER A 68 -16.79 -0.52 3.20
CA SER A 68 -15.53 -0.49 3.94
C SER A 68 -14.48 -1.28 3.16
N ALA A 69 -13.31 -0.69 2.96
CA ALA A 69 -12.16 -1.30 2.33
C ALA A 69 -11.06 -1.49 3.37
N THR A 70 -10.68 -2.74 3.62
CA THR A 70 -9.50 -3.07 4.42
C THR A 70 -8.41 -3.55 3.49
N PHE A 71 -7.27 -2.87 3.46
CA PHE A 71 -6.16 -3.22 2.59
C PHE A 71 -4.84 -3.30 3.33
N VAL A 72 -3.92 -4.08 2.76
CA VAL A 72 -2.60 -4.33 3.32
C VAL A 72 -1.54 -3.95 2.31
N ILE A 73 -0.54 -3.17 2.76
CA ILE A 73 0.65 -2.82 1.99
C ILE A 73 1.84 -3.58 2.58
N GLY A 74 2.49 -4.38 1.76
CA GLY A 74 3.76 -5.02 2.10
C GLY A 74 4.93 -4.07 1.83
N VAL A 75 5.86 -4.00 2.78
CA VAL A 75 7.10 -3.22 2.70
C VAL A 75 8.27 -4.16 2.98
N GLY A 76 9.19 -4.25 2.03
CA GLY A 76 10.31 -5.17 2.07
C GLY A 76 11.65 -4.50 1.76
N SER A 77 12.55 -4.33 2.72
CA SER A 77 13.89 -3.76 2.44
C SER A 77 14.91 -4.84 2.09
N PHE A 78 15.72 -4.64 1.04
CA PHE A 78 16.82 -5.53 0.68
C PHE A 78 18.18 -4.98 1.15
N ASN A 79 19.05 -5.83 1.72
CA ASN A 79 20.40 -5.48 2.19
C ASN A 79 20.47 -4.23 3.10
N ASP A 80 19.46 -4.05 3.96
CA ASP A 80 19.37 -2.96 4.93
C ASP A 80 19.60 -3.49 6.35
N GLU A 81 20.86 -3.85 6.68
CA GLU A 81 21.19 -4.52 7.96
C GLU A 81 20.77 -3.70 9.19
N GLY A 82 20.88 -2.38 9.11
CA GLY A 82 20.48 -1.45 10.17
C GLY A 82 18.98 -1.11 10.18
N LEU A 83 18.21 -1.59 9.20
CA LEU A 83 16.79 -1.31 9.00
C LEU A 83 16.46 0.19 8.85
N PHE A 84 17.43 1.04 8.52
CA PHE A 84 17.22 2.49 8.47
C PHE A 84 16.30 2.87 7.32
N VAL A 85 16.50 2.26 6.15
CA VAL A 85 15.65 2.49 4.98
C VAL A 85 14.27 1.90 5.25
N HIS A 86 14.21 0.66 5.77
CA HIS A 86 12.97 -0.04 6.11
C HIS A 86 12.09 0.78 7.04
N ARG A 87 12.64 1.23 8.18
CA ARG A 87 11.89 2.00 9.18
C ARG A 87 11.41 3.34 8.62
N ARG A 88 12.21 4.00 7.77
CA ARG A 88 11.80 5.26 7.12
C ARG A 88 10.70 5.05 6.07
N MET A 89 10.75 3.97 5.28
CA MET A 89 9.68 3.62 4.33
C MET A 89 8.38 3.33 5.08
N VAL A 90 8.44 2.51 6.14
CA VAL A 90 7.27 2.16 6.96
C VAL A 90 6.69 3.41 7.64
N ASP A 91 7.52 4.27 8.25
CA ASP A 91 7.08 5.51 8.88
C ASP A 91 6.42 6.47 7.89
N HIS A 92 6.99 6.62 6.69
CA HIS A 92 6.42 7.45 5.63
C HIS A 92 5.03 6.96 5.21
N LEU A 93 4.91 5.66 4.91
CA LEU A 93 3.64 5.06 4.51
C LEU A 93 2.61 5.15 5.62
N PHE A 94 2.98 4.80 6.86
CA PHE A 94 2.09 4.89 8.01
C PHE A 94 1.54 6.31 8.21
N LYS A 95 2.40 7.33 8.11
CA LYS A 95 1.97 8.74 8.22
C LYS A 95 1.08 9.19 7.07
N SER A 96 1.33 8.69 5.86
CA SER A 96 0.47 8.99 4.71
C SER A 96 -0.93 8.38 4.85
N LEU A 97 -1.06 7.28 5.59
CA LEU A 97 -2.32 6.60 5.92
C LEU A 97 -2.91 7.04 7.27
N LYS A 98 -2.72 8.29 7.65
CA LYS A 98 -3.39 8.87 8.82
C LYS A 98 -4.90 8.96 8.59
N THR A 99 -5.69 8.77 9.65
CA THR A 99 -7.13 9.03 9.67
C THR A 99 -7.49 10.36 9.01
N GLY A 100 -8.47 10.32 8.13
CA GLY A 100 -8.95 11.47 7.38
C GLY A 100 -8.20 11.72 6.07
N THR A 101 -7.06 11.05 5.82
CA THR A 101 -6.44 11.05 4.48
C THR A 101 -7.45 10.56 3.46
N ARG A 102 -7.49 11.23 2.31
CA ARG A 102 -8.29 10.82 1.14
C ARG A 102 -7.39 10.25 0.06
N LEU A 103 -7.78 9.11 -0.50
CA LEU A 103 -7.17 8.52 -1.68
C LEU A 103 -8.18 8.56 -2.81
N SER A 104 -7.77 8.99 -4.00
CA SER A 104 -8.64 8.95 -5.17
C SER A 104 -8.94 7.49 -5.55
N VAL A 105 -10.21 7.20 -5.84
CA VAL A 105 -10.62 5.96 -6.50
C VAL A 105 -10.75 6.26 -7.98
N PHE A 106 -10.05 5.50 -8.80
CA PHE A 106 -10.08 5.56 -10.25
C PHE A 106 -10.95 4.44 -10.80
N ASP A 107 -11.62 4.73 -11.91
CA ASP A 107 -12.24 3.70 -12.72
C ASP A 107 -11.15 2.85 -13.41
N SER A 108 -11.23 1.53 -13.25
CA SER A 108 -10.19 0.60 -13.71
C SER A 108 -10.09 0.49 -15.24
N GLN A 109 -11.08 0.95 -16.00
CA GLN A 109 -11.08 0.89 -17.46
C GLN A 109 -10.63 2.21 -18.10
N SER A 110 -11.07 3.34 -17.53
CA SER A 110 -10.85 4.67 -18.08
C SER A 110 -9.73 5.46 -17.40
N GLU A 111 -9.22 4.95 -16.26
CA GLU A 111 -8.22 5.60 -15.41
C GLU A 111 -8.66 6.98 -14.88
N GLN A 112 -9.94 7.34 -15.04
CA GLN A 112 -10.47 8.62 -14.58
C GLN A 112 -10.83 8.55 -13.09
N PRO A 113 -10.60 9.64 -12.33
CA PRO A 113 -11.03 9.71 -10.95
C PRO A 113 -12.56 9.62 -10.89
N TYR A 114 -13.04 8.74 -10.03
CA TYR A 114 -14.42 8.30 -9.94
C TYR A 114 -15.03 8.54 -8.55
N SER A 115 -14.26 8.34 -7.48
CA SER A 115 -14.67 8.53 -6.10
C SER A 115 -13.43 8.74 -5.21
N TRP A 116 -13.57 8.62 -3.89
CA TRP A 116 -12.46 8.62 -2.94
C TRP A 116 -12.67 7.60 -1.81
N LEU A 117 -11.54 7.06 -1.33
CA LEU A 117 -11.42 6.36 -0.06
C LEU A 117 -11.04 7.38 1.01
N LYS A 118 -11.63 7.29 2.20
CA LYS A 118 -11.14 8.03 3.37
C LYS A 118 -10.69 7.06 4.43
N ILE A 119 -9.42 7.19 4.80
CA ILE A 119 -8.83 6.38 5.87
C ILE A 119 -9.57 6.69 7.18
N VAL A 120 -9.99 5.62 7.86
CA VAL A 120 -10.59 5.69 9.19
C VAL A 120 -9.58 5.26 10.25
N ASP A 121 -9.93 5.43 11.53
CA ASP A 121 -9.08 4.95 12.62
C ASP A 121 -8.92 3.43 12.52
N GLY A 122 -7.68 2.94 12.61
CA GLY A 122 -7.40 1.51 12.49
C GLY A 122 -6.11 1.17 11.76
N THR A 123 -5.39 2.16 11.18
CA THR A 123 -4.11 1.90 10.53
C THR A 123 -3.11 1.31 11.54
N ALA A 124 -2.61 0.11 11.24
CA ALA A 124 -1.72 -0.65 12.10
C ALA A 124 -0.53 -1.18 11.31
N VAL A 125 0.60 -1.33 11.99
CA VAL A 125 1.82 -1.94 11.43
C VAL A 125 2.03 -3.29 12.08
N ALA A 126 2.02 -4.36 11.28
CA ALA A 126 2.26 -5.71 11.75
C ALA A 126 3.71 -5.87 12.28
N PRO A 127 3.97 -6.87 13.14
CA PRO A 127 5.33 -7.23 13.53
C PRO A 127 6.20 -7.50 12.30
N MET A 128 7.46 -7.08 12.37
CA MET A 128 8.43 -7.32 11.30
C MET A 128 8.85 -8.79 11.30
N THR A 129 8.90 -9.38 10.11
CA THR A 129 9.51 -10.69 9.89
C THR A 129 10.77 -10.52 9.04
N LYS A 130 11.70 -11.47 9.15
CA LYS A 130 12.90 -11.50 8.29
C LYS A 130 12.84 -12.76 7.45
N ALA A 131 12.90 -12.59 6.15
CA ALA A 131 13.01 -13.68 5.18
C ALA A 131 14.31 -13.47 4.38
N ASN A 132 15.30 -14.33 4.59
CA ASN A 132 16.63 -14.20 4.00
C ASN A 132 17.28 -12.83 4.28
N THR A 133 17.65 -12.10 3.24
CA THR A 133 18.24 -10.75 3.32
C THR A 133 17.19 -9.63 3.39
N ARG A 134 15.89 -9.99 3.40
CA ARG A 134 14.78 -9.03 3.37
C ARG A 134 14.10 -8.92 4.73
N ALA A 135 14.04 -7.71 5.25
CA ALA A 135 13.09 -7.40 6.33
C ALA A 135 11.74 -7.09 5.69
N LEU A 136 10.68 -7.71 6.18
CA LEU A 136 9.32 -7.61 5.67
C LEU A 136 8.40 -7.12 6.77
N GLN A 137 7.52 -6.18 6.44
CA GLN A 137 6.52 -5.67 7.35
C GLN A 137 5.29 -5.24 6.58
N PHE A 138 4.12 -5.42 7.19
CA PHE A 138 2.85 -5.10 6.56
C PHE A 138 2.17 -3.95 7.29
N ILE A 139 1.58 -3.03 6.52
CA ILE A 139 0.77 -1.93 7.02
C ILE A 139 -0.67 -2.22 6.60
N GLN A 140 -1.54 -2.43 7.57
CA GLN A 140 -2.97 -2.58 7.33
C GLN A 140 -3.64 -1.22 7.55
N ALA A 141 -4.53 -0.84 6.64
CA ALA A 141 -5.37 0.34 6.78
C ALA A 141 -6.83 -0.01 6.46
N GLU A 142 -7.73 0.72 7.10
CA GLU A 142 -9.16 0.65 6.85
C GLU A 142 -9.63 1.99 6.28
N ALA A 143 -10.52 1.94 5.30
CA ALA A 143 -11.07 3.12 4.67
C ALA A 143 -12.55 2.95 4.36
N LEU A 144 -13.31 4.04 4.45
CA LEU A 144 -14.66 4.09 3.90
C LEU A 144 -14.58 4.56 2.45
N VAL A 145 -15.29 3.86 1.59
CA VAL A 145 -15.48 4.24 0.19
C VAL A 145 -16.73 5.10 0.12
N ASP A 146 -16.59 6.32 -0.38
CA ASP A 146 -17.74 7.23 -0.54
C ASP A 146 -18.78 6.58 -1.46
N PRO A 147 -20.03 6.37 -0.99
CA PRO A 147 -21.12 5.92 -1.84
C PRO A 147 -21.29 6.97 -2.93
N MET A 148 -21.30 6.54 -4.18
CA MET A 148 -21.47 7.46 -5.29
C MET A 148 -22.79 8.21 -5.16
N ALA A 149 -22.77 9.50 -5.53
CA ALA A 149 -23.97 10.21 -5.95
C ALA A 149 -24.31 9.86 -7.41
#